data_AF-A0A7J2I208-F1
#
_entry.id   AF-A0A7J2I208-F1
#
_cell.length_a   1.000
_cell.length_b   1.000
_cell.length_c   1.000
_cell.angle_alpha   90.00
_cell.angle_beta   90.00
_cell.angle_gamma   90.00
#
_symmetry.space_group_name_H-M   'P 1'
#
loop_
_entity.id
_entity.type
_entity.pdbx_description
1 polymer ?
#
loop_
_entity_poly.entity_id
_entity_poly.type
_entity_poly.pdbx_seq_one_letter_code
_entity_poly.pdbx_strand_id
1 'polypeptide(L)'
;MAFKKVSFRDKETLIRSALNRVKPRLPKEDFVSSAPSPFVGRFGYPDINLGILTTPEVSDSAWKYDAPKFWSENNFQIPELVGLRAELINSRFKVNVKKVDDVIYSVQEIALARRPVDVEVHTDKPPKVLFRQDSFLAPTGAAADLKKFDITSNPKVLPVVQKFHYDTDCRSAEALSSLFRKGVDESALTRMLSVGAFGLKKNRKLVPTRWSITATDDTLGKDLLKKVRDFKESDHLSFFGGYLGNYYLILFFSGIWSFELFEMYVSQKDLSKGDVEFSSDFEGFEGRKNYAESCAGGYYANRLGVLEKLSGMKRQAGVLALRFITDEYILPLGVWICRQSTRKALKNKPLE
;
A
#
# COMPACT_ATOMS: atom_id res chain seq x y z
N MET A 1 -25.52 -12.26 12.83
CA MET A 1 -24.05 -12.24 12.69
C MET A 1 -23.46 -12.25 14.10
N ALA A 2 -22.79 -13.33 14.50
CA ALA A 2 -22.25 -13.44 15.87
C ALA A 2 -20.86 -12.81 15.91
N PHE A 3 -20.77 -11.56 16.37
CA PHE A 3 -19.50 -10.84 16.49
C PHE A 3 -18.73 -11.34 17.72
N LYS A 4 -17.52 -11.88 17.51
CA LYS A 4 -16.61 -12.29 18.58
C LYS A 4 -15.77 -11.09 19.03
N LYS A 5 -15.76 -10.82 20.34
CA LYS A 5 -14.84 -9.87 20.98
C LYS A 5 -13.40 -10.37 20.83
N VAL A 6 -12.55 -9.64 20.12
CA VAL A 6 -11.12 -9.94 20.03
C VAL A 6 -10.37 -9.11 21.07
N SER A 7 -9.65 -9.79 21.97
CA SER A 7 -8.85 -9.17 23.02
C SER A 7 -7.51 -8.67 22.48
N PHE A 8 -6.92 -7.66 23.12
CA PHE A 8 -5.52 -7.26 22.90
C PHE A 8 -4.55 -8.46 22.96
N ARG A 9 -4.85 -9.44 23.84
CA ARG A 9 -4.09 -10.68 23.98
C ARG A 9 -4.10 -11.53 22.70
N ASP A 10 -5.18 -11.49 21.92
CA ASP A 10 -5.31 -12.28 20.70
C ASP A 10 -4.44 -11.72 19.57
N LYS A 11 -4.31 -10.38 19.49
CA LYS A 11 -3.40 -9.69 18.56
C LYS A 11 -1.94 -10.07 18.81
N GLU A 12 -1.52 -9.97 20.06
CA GLU A 12 -0.16 -10.32 20.48
C GLU A 12 0.12 -11.80 20.25
N THR A 13 -0.83 -12.67 20.59
CA THR A 13 -0.72 -14.12 20.37
C THR A 13 -0.57 -14.44 18.88
N LEU A 14 -1.34 -13.78 18.00
CA LEU A 14 -1.24 -13.95 16.56
C LEU A 14 0.14 -13.57 16.03
N ILE A 15 0.64 -12.39 16.41
CA ILE A 15 1.95 -11.90 15.98
C ILE A 15 3.06 -12.82 16.51
N ARG A 16 3.04 -13.17 17.79
CA ARG A 16 4.03 -14.07 18.41
C ARG A 16 4.02 -15.45 17.76
N SER A 17 2.85 -16.00 17.49
CA SER A 17 2.70 -17.28 16.79
C SER A 17 3.32 -17.23 15.40
N ALA A 18 3.00 -16.19 14.62
CA ALA A 18 3.60 -16.01 13.30
C ALA A 18 5.13 -15.90 13.38
N LEU A 19 5.66 -15.04 14.24
CA LEU A 19 7.10 -14.84 14.43
C LEU A 19 7.84 -16.11 14.90
N ASN A 20 7.23 -16.90 15.80
CA ASN A 20 7.80 -18.15 16.27
C ASN A 20 7.91 -19.21 15.16
N ARG A 21 6.98 -19.21 14.20
CA ARG A 21 7.06 -20.09 13.02
C ARG A 21 8.20 -19.70 12.08
N VAL A 22 8.53 -18.41 12.00
CA VAL A 22 9.59 -17.90 11.11
C VAL A 22 10.98 -18.06 11.72
N LYS A 23 11.11 -17.90 13.04
CA LYS A 23 12.39 -17.96 13.76
C LYS A 23 13.32 -19.13 13.38
N PRO A 24 12.86 -20.39 13.26
CA PRO A 24 13.73 -21.51 12.88
C PRO A 24 14.15 -21.50 11.40
N ARG A 25 13.47 -20.73 10.54
CA ARG A 25 13.76 -20.61 9.10
C ARG A 25 14.64 -19.40 8.78
N LEU A 26 15.03 -18.62 9.78
CA LEU A 26 15.88 -17.45 9.54
C LEU A 26 17.27 -17.89 9.10
N PRO A 27 17.81 -17.27 8.03
CA PRO A 27 19.15 -17.56 7.57
C PRO A 27 20.21 -17.03 8.55
N LYS A 28 21.46 -17.39 8.26
CA LYS A 28 22.65 -16.84 8.90
C LYS A 28 22.96 -15.43 8.35
N GLU A 29 24.17 -14.94 8.57
CA GLU A 29 24.65 -13.63 8.12
C GLU A 29 24.65 -13.48 6.60
N ASP A 30 25.00 -14.56 5.89
CA ASP A 30 25.13 -14.64 4.44
C ASP A 30 24.08 -15.59 3.88
N PHE A 31 23.27 -15.12 2.92
CA PHE A 31 22.19 -15.92 2.34
C PHE A 31 21.77 -15.44 0.96
N VAL A 32 21.20 -16.38 0.19
CA VAL A 32 20.58 -16.12 -1.10
C VAL A 32 19.05 -16.15 -0.94
N SER A 33 18.37 -15.17 -1.51
CA SER A 33 16.92 -15.01 -1.38
C SER A 33 16.32 -14.31 -2.59
N SER A 34 14.99 -14.33 -2.71
CA SER A 34 14.24 -13.48 -3.63
C SER A 34 13.78 -12.18 -2.96
N ALA A 35 13.95 -11.04 -3.63
CA ALA A 35 13.56 -9.71 -3.17
C ALA A 35 12.28 -9.23 -3.88
N PRO A 36 11.10 -9.27 -3.24
CA PRO A 36 9.87 -8.77 -3.84
C PRO A 36 9.76 -7.24 -3.90
N SER A 37 10.34 -6.51 -2.94
CA SER A 37 10.26 -5.05 -2.90
C SER A 37 11.34 -4.44 -2.00
N PRO A 38 11.88 -3.26 -2.36
CA PRO A 38 12.55 -2.41 -1.38
C PRO A 38 11.54 -1.76 -0.44
N PHE A 39 12.04 -1.25 0.69
CA PHE A 39 11.30 -0.51 1.70
C PHE A 39 12.06 0.77 2.06
N VAL A 40 11.41 1.92 1.90
CA VAL A 40 12.01 3.23 2.16
C VAL A 40 11.43 3.79 3.45
N GLY A 41 12.24 3.84 4.50
CA GLY A 41 11.85 4.30 5.83
C GLY A 41 11.57 5.80 5.88
N ARG A 42 10.79 6.24 6.87
CA ARG A 42 10.43 7.66 7.08
C ARG A 42 11.24 8.37 8.16
N PHE A 43 11.84 7.62 9.07
CA PHE A 43 12.52 8.17 10.24
C PHE A 43 13.95 8.58 9.88
N GLY A 44 14.39 9.74 10.38
CA GLY A 44 15.74 10.28 10.14
C GLY A 44 15.86 11.22 8.94
N TYR A 45 14.76 11.58 8.26
CA TYR A 45 14.79 12.41 7.05
C TYR A 45 15.65 13.69 7.24
N PRO A 46 16.61 13.98 6.34
CA PRO A 46 16.82 13.36 5.02
C PRO A 46 17.68 12.08 5.00
N ASP A 47 18.25 11.64 6.12
CA ASP A 47 19.07 10.43 6.24
C ASP A 47 18.24 9.28 6.81
N ILE A 48 17.70 8.46 5.90
CA ILE A 48 16.69 7.46 6.22
C ILE A 48 17.27 6.04 6.16
N ASN A 49 16.55 5.10 6.75
CA ASN A 49 16.82 3.68 6.53
C ASN A 49 16.17 3.22 5.21
N LEU A 50 16.97 2.66 4.31
CA LEU A 50 16.49 1.89 3.17
C LEU A 50 16.67 0.41 3.47
N GLY A 51 15.64 -0.37 3.16
CA GLY A 51 15.59 -1.81 3.37
C GLY A 51 15.37 -2.56 2.08
N ILE A 52 15.94 -3.75 1.98
CA ILE A 52 15.65 -4.73 0.93
C ILE A 52 14.84 -5.83 1.60
N LEU A 53 13.55 -5.91 1.27
CA LEU A 53 12.70 -6.98 1.78
C LEU A 53 12.99 -8.25 0.99
N THR A 54 13.28 -9.32 1.70
CA THR A 54 13.65 -10.62 1.13
C THR A 54 12.87 -11.73 1.82
N THR A 55 12.63 -12.83 1.12
CA THR A 55 12.16 -14.08 1.75
C THR A 55 13.29 -14.75 2.56
N PRO A 56 13.03 -15.82 3.32
CA PRO A 56 14.11 -16.55 4.00
C PRO A 56 14.99 -17.35 3.03
N GLU A 57 14.45 -17.69 1.87
CA GLU A 57 15.07 -18.50 0.83
C GLU A 57 14.56 -18.06 -0.56
N VAL A 58 15.25 -18.49 -1.63
CA VAL A 58 14.80 -18.26 -3.01
C VAL A 58 13.44 -18.90 -3.23
N SER A 59 12.49 -18.14 -3.79
CA SER A 59 11.15 -18.64 -4.04
C SER A 59 10.50 -17.99 -5.25
N ASP A 60 10.04 -18.81 -6.19
CA ASP A 60 9.19 -18.39 -7.32
C ASP A 60 7.89 -17.73 -6.86
N SER A 61 7.48 -17.98 -5.61
CA SER A 61 6.26 -17.43 -5.02
C SER A 61 6.49 -16.15 -4.22
N ALA A 62 7.72 -15.61 -4.17
CA ALA A 62 8.07 -14.43 -3.40
C ALA A 62 7.24 -13.18 -3.78
N TRP A 63 6.70 -13.12 -5.00
CA TRP A 63 5.82 -12.03 -5.44
C TRP A 63 4.55 -11.91 -4.58
N LYS A 64 4.08 -13.01 -3.98
CA LYS A 64 2.90 -13.03 -3.12
C LYS A 64 3.09 -12.24 -1.83
N TYR A 65 4.32 -11.93 -1.43
CA TYR A 65 4.62 -11.22 -0.18
C TYR A 65 4.40 -9.71 -0.28
N ASP A 66 4.23 -9.19 -1.50
CA ASP A 66 3.86 -7.79 -1.76
C ASP A 66 2.82 -7.68 -2.89
N ALA A 67 1.69 -8.37 -2.72
CA ALA A 67 0.61 -8.41 -3.71
C ALA A 67 -0.78 -8.08 -3.11
N PRO A 68 -1.04 -6.84 -2.66
CA PRO A 68 -2.30 -6.45 -2.03
C PRO A 68 -3.57 -6.76 -2.85
N LYS A 69 -3.50 -6.58 -4.16
CA LYS A 69 -4.61 -6.90 -5.07
C LYS A 69 -4.91 -8.41 -5.08
N PHE A 70 -3.87 -9.24 -5.19
CA PHE A 70 -4.00 -10.70 -5.16
C PHE A 70 -4.58 -11.19 -3.82
N TRP A 71 -4.10 -10.64 -2.69
CA TRP A 71 -4.63 -10.98 -1.37
C TRP A 71 -6.12 -10.71 -1.25
N SER A 72 -6.55 -9.53 -1.72
CA SER A 72 -7.94 -9.13 -1.72
C SER A 72 -8.79 -10.05 -2.60
N GLU A 73 -8.37 -10.31 -3.84
CA GLU A 73 -9.09 -11.14 -4.79
C GLU A 73 -9.25 -12.60 -4.31
N ASN A 74 -8.30 -13.11 -3.53
CA ASN A 74 -8.32 -14.46 -2.97
C ASN A 74 -8.78 -14.52 -1.50
N ASN A 75 -9.29 -13.42 -0.95
CA ASN A 75 -9.87 -13.35 0.41
C ASN A 75 -8.94 -13.82 1.54
N PHE A 76 -7.66 -13.49 1.46
CA PHE A 76 -6.67 -13.72 2.53
C PHE A 76 -7.08 -13.07 3.86
N GLN A 77 -7.16 -13.86 4.92
CA GLN A 77 -7.49 -13.41 6.26
C GLN A 77 -6.30 -12.74 6.96
N ILE A 78 -6.58 -11.96 8.02
CA ILE A 78 -5.54 -11.25 8.81
C ILE A 78 -4.39 -12.19 9.23
N PRO A 79 -4.63 -13.41 9.76
CA PRO A 79 -3.55 -14.33 10.14
C PRO A 79 -2.62 -14.73 8.99
N GLU A 80 -3.15 -14.88 7.78
CA GLU A 80 -2.37 -15.26 6.59
C GLU A 80 -1.46 -14.09 6.16
N LEU A 81 -2.00 -12.87 6.16
CA LEU A 81 -1.26 -11.65 5.85
C LEU A 81 -0.15 -11.37 6.87
N VAL A 82 -0.45 -11.60 8.14
CA VAL A 82 0.53 -11.53 9.23
C VAL A 82 1.64 -12.56 9.03
N GLY A 83 1.31 -13.78 8.60
CA GLY A 83 2.29 -14.81 8.26
C GLY A 83 3.24 -14.36 7.14
N LEU A 84 2.69 -13.91 6.01
CA LEU A 84 3.49 -13.39 4.88
C LEU A 84 4.41 -12.25 5.31
N ARG A 85 3.91 -11.27 6.07
CA ARG A 85 4.72 -10.13 6.50
C ARG A 85 5.76 -10.50 7.56
N ALA A 86 5.47 -11.46 8.43
CA ALA A 86 6.40 -11.98 9.43
C ALA A 86 7.58 -12.74 8.80
N GLU A 87 7.36 -13.40 7.66
CA GLU A 87 8.36 -14.18 6.93
C GLU A 87 9.37 -13.32 6.18
N LEU A 88 9.07 -12.04 5.92
CA LEU A 88 10.01 -11.13 5.27
C LEU A 88 11.17 -10.74 6.18
N ILE A 89 12.37 -10.73 5.61
CA ILE A 89 13.59 -10.20 6.22
C ILE A 89 13.84 -8.81 5.65
N ASN A 90 14.01 -7.83 6.53
CA ASN A 90 14.32 -6.45 6.18
C ASN A 90 15.80 -6.18 6.45
N SER A 91 16.62 -6.34 5.41
CA SER A 91 18.05 -6.00 5.44
C SER A 91 18.23 -4.53 5.14
N ARG A 92 18.65 -3.74 6.14
CA ARG A 92 18.57 -2.27 6.10
C ARG A 92 19.94 -1.58 6.21
N PHE A 93 20.03 -0.41 5.60
CA PHE A 93 21.18 0.48 5.70
C PHE A 93 20.74 1.94 5.67
N LYS A 94 21.59 2.85 6.15
CA LYS A 94 21.31 4.29 6.14
C LYS A 94 21.74 4.92 4.83
N VAL A 95 20.90 5.80 4.29
CA VAL A 95 21.20 6.55 3.07
C VAL A 95 20.51 7.90 3.07
N ASN A 96 21.18 8.91 2.50
CA ASN A 96 20.55 10.19 2.25
C ASN A 96 19.59 10.09 1.06
N VAL A 97 18.41 10.69 1.16
CA VAL A 97 17.38 10.61 0.09
C VAL A 97 17.84 11.11 -1.27
N LYS A 98 18.85 11.99 -1.34
CA LYS A 98 19.39 12.54 -2.59
C LYS A 98 20.59 11.75 -3.12
N LYS A 99 21.12 10.79 -2.36
CA LYS A 99 22.27 10.00 -2.78
C LYS A 99 21.85 9.07 -3.92
N VAL A 100 22.63 9.07 -4.99
CA VAL A 100 22.48 8.13 -6.10
C VAL A 100 23.84 7.50 -6.32
N ASP A 101 23.95 6.22 -6.01
CA ASP A 101 25.15 5.39 -6.15
C ASP A 101 24.76 4.00 -6.69
N ASP A 102 25.75 3.12 -6.90
CA ASP A 102 25.54 1.78 -7.45
C ASP A 102 24.57 0.92 -6.62
N VAL A 103 24.57 1.12 -5.31
CA VAL A 103 23.63 0.47 -4.39
C VAL A 103 22.20 0.95 -4.66
N ILE A 104 21.99 2.26 -4.82
CA ILE A 104 20.67 2.80 -5.17
C ILE A 104 20.23 2.36 -6.57
N TYR A 105 21.13 2.28 -7.55
CA TYR A 105 20.78 1.74 -8.87
C TYR A 105 20.31 0.29 -8.79
N SER A 106 21.02 -0.56 -8.03
CA SER A 106 20.62 -1.95 -7.80
C SER A 106 19.25 -2.04 -7.11
N VAL A 107 18.99 -1.18 -6.12
CA VAL A 107 17.66 -1.08 -5.47
C VAL A 107 16.57 -0.64 -6.45
N GLN A 108 16.87 0.26 -7.37
CA GLN A 108 15.94 0.68 -8.42
C GLN A 108 15.61 -0.47 -9.38
N GLU A 109 16.58 -1.30 -9.74
CA GLU A 109 16.33 -2.48 -10.56
C GLU A 109 15.34 -3.45 -9.89
N ILE A 110 15.48 -3.70 -8.59
CA ILE A 110 14.51 -4.51 -7.82
C ILE A 110 13.12 -3.87 -7.87
N ALA A 111 13.03 -2.54 -7.67
CA ALA A 111 11.74 -1.84 -7.67
C ALA A 111 11.04 -1.88 -9.04
N LEU A 112 11.80 -1.75 -10.12
CA LEU A 112 11.33 -1.73 -11.51
C LEU A 112 10.92 -3.12 -12.01
N ALA A 113 11.47 -4.17 -11.41
CA ALA A 113 11.18 -5.54 -11.81
C ALA A 113 9.69 -5.89 -11.64
N ARG A 114 9.18 -6.64 -12.63
CA ARG A 114 7.83 -7.21 -12.62
C ARG A 114 7.72 -8.44 -11.71
N ARG A 115 8.83 -9.15 -11.52
CA ARG A 115 8.95 -10.33 -10.66
C ARG A 115 10.02 -10.07 -9.59
N PRO A 116 9.96 -10.77 -8.44
CA PRO A 116 11.03 -10.75 -7.46
C PRO A 116 12.38 -11.04 -8.12
N VAL A 117 13.40 -10.38 -7.61
CA VAL A 117 14.78 -10.50 -8.11
C VAL A 117 15.56 -11.28 -7.07
N ASP A 118 16.24 -12.34 -7.48
CA ASP A 118 17.15 -13.05 -6.59
C ASP A 118 18.39 -12.21 -6.27
N VAL A 119 18.74 -12.22 -5.00
CA VAL A 119 19.80 -11.43 -4.40
C VAL A 119 20.62 -12.29 -3.46
N GLU A 120 21.92 -12.03 -3.40
CA GLU A 120 22.80 -12.47 -2.33
C GLU A 120 22.94 -11.34 -1.31
N VAL A 121 22.75 -11.65 -0.03
CA VAL A 121 22.68 -10.66 1.05
C VAL A 121 23.69 -11.02 2.12
N HIS A 122 24.53 -10.05 2.46
CA HIS A 122 25.51 -10.12 3.54
C HIS A 122 25.16 -9.12 4.63
N THR A 123 25.02 -9.60 5.87
CA THR A 123 24.59 -8.78 7.01
C THR A 123 25.66 -8.72 8.10
N ASP A 124 25.58 -7.69 8.96
CA ASP A 124 26.51 -7.55 10.09
C ASP A 124 26.37 -8.69 11.10
N LYS A 125 25.13 -9.14 11.31
CA LYS A 125 24.72 -10.18 12.25
C LYS A 125 23.50 -10.89 11.65
N PRO A 126 23.21 -12.14 12.05
CA PRO A 126 22.05 -12.87 11.53
C PRO A 126 20.77 -12.07 11.74
N PRO A 127 19.82 -12.14 10.79
CA PRO A 127 18.51 -11.53 10.96
C PRO A 127 17.84 -11.97 12.26
N LYS A 128 17.29 -11.00 12.99
CA LYS A 128 16.57 -11.26 14.23
C LYS A 128 15.16 -10.72 14.15
N VAL A 129 14.23 -11.50 14.70
CA VAL A 129 12.86 -11.04 14.93
C VAL A 129 12.88 -9.89 15.94
N LEU A 130 12.34 -8.75 15.53
CA LEU A 130 12.11 -7.62 16.43
C LEU A 130 10.64 -7.62 16.85
N PHE A 131 10.35 -8.19 18.02
CA PHE A 131 9.04 -7.99 18.63
C PHE A 131 9.03 -6.63 19.35
N ARG A 132 8.26 -5.68 18.82
CA ARG A 132 7.94 -4.44 19.55
C ARG A 132 6.53 -4.61 20.13
N GLN A 133 6.41 -4.42 21.45
CA GLN A 133 5.13 -4.49 22.16
C GLN A 133 4.15 -3.37 21.78
N ASP A 134 4.60 -2.38 20.99
CA ASP A 134 3.73 -1.31 20.49
C ASP A 134 2.70 -1.83 19.47
N SER A 135 1.47 -1.92 19.96
CA SER A 135 0.31 -2.62 19.38
C SER A 135 -0.32 -2.02 18.11
N PHE A 136 0.30 -1.01 17.50
CA PHE A 136 -0.30 -0.22 16.42
C PHE A 136 0.40 -0.37 15.05
N LEU A 137 1.31 -1.33 14.90
CA LEU A 137 2.01 -1.56 13.63
C LEU A 137 1.73 -2.96 13.11
N ALA A 138 1.58 -3.08 11.79
CA ALA A 138 1.66 -4.37 11.12
C ALA A 138 2.96 -5.06 11.52
N PRO A 139 2.94 -6.40 11.71
CA PRO A 139 4.15 -7.13 12.07
C PRO A 139 5.22 -6.90 11.00
N THR A 140 6.34 -6.32 11.41
CA THR A 140 7.57 -6.33 10.64
C THR A 140 8.27 -7.64 10.93
N GLY A 141 8.65 -8.40 9.90
CA GLY A 141 9.42 -9.62 10.08
C GLY A 141 10.83 -9.38 10.64
N ALA A 142 11.74 -10.32 10.40
CA ALA A 142 13.11 -10.19 10.92
C ALA A 142 13.84 -8.99 10.29
N ALA A 143 14.81 -8.43 11.00
CA ALA A 143 15.64 -7.35 10.50
C ALA A 143 17.12 -7.62 10.77
N ALA A 144 17.95 -7.12 9.86
CA ALA A 144 19.41 -7.16 9.95
C ALA A 144 19.99 -5.87 9.36
N ASP A 145 21.15 -5.45 9.86
CA ASP A 145 21.89 -4.35 9.25
C ASP A 145 22.71 -4.89 8.07
N LEU A 146 22.55 -4.27 6.91
CA LEU A 146 23.10 -4.73 5.63
C LEU A 146 24.56 -4.27 5.48
N LYS A 147 25.46 -5.21 5.18
CA LYS A 147 26.85 -4.91 4.77
C LYS A 147 26.94 -4.74 3.26
N LYS A 148 26.41 -5.71 2.52
CA LYS A 148 26.47 -5.77 1.06
C LYS A 148 25.30 -6.59 0.54
N PHE A 149 24.83 -6.27 -0.67
CA PHE A 149 24.00 -7.17 -1.44
C PHE A 149 24.39 -7.11 -2.90
N ASP A 150 24.15 -8.20 -3.61
CA ASP A 150 24.40 -8.32 -5.05
C ASP A 150 23.16 -8.95 -5.70
N ILE A 151 22.77 -8.44 -6.87
CA ILE A 151 21.70 -9.03 -7.67
C ILE A 151 22.26 -10.25 -8.41
N THR A 152 21.67 -11.42 -8.20
CA THR A 152 22.13 -12.69 -8.78
C THR A 152 21.27 -13.18 -9.94
N SER A 153 20.10 -12.57 -10.15
CA SER A 153 19.20 -12.86 -11.29
C SER A 153 18.98 -11.64 -12.17
N ASN A 154 18.66 -11.84 -13.46
CA ASN A 154 18.36 -10.76 -14.39
C ASN A 154 16.97 -10.13 -14.13
N PRO A 155 16.87 -8.86 -13.66
CA PRO A 155 15.60 -8.21 -13.39
C PRO A 155 14.72 -8.07 -14.63
N LYS A 156 13.50 -8.63 -14.57
CA LYS A 156 12.56 -8.55 -15.70
C LYS A 156 11.72 -7.27 -15.61
N VAL A 157 12.15 -6.23 -16.30
CA VAL A 157 11.44 -4.93 -16.36
C VAL A 157 10.60 -4.84 -17.64
N LEU A 158 9.40 -4.27 -17.55
CA LEU A 158 8.57 -4.03 -18.73
C LEU A 158 9.19 -2.93 -19.61
N PRO A 159 9.21 -3.06 -20.96
CA PRO A 159 9.82 -2.04 -21.84
C PRO A 159 9.24 -0.64 -21.64
N VAL A 160 7.94 -0.55 -21.37
CA VAL A 160 7.29 0.74 -21.08
C VAL A 160 7.75 1.36 -19.78
N VAL A 161 8.06 0.55 -18.76
CA VAL A 161 8.59 1.01 -17.48
C VAL A 161 10.03 1.49 -17.66
N GLN A 162 10.87 0.74 -18.40
CA GLN A 162 12.23 1.17 -18.76
C GLN A 162 12.21 2.51 -19.49
N LYS A 163 11.32 2.68 -20.47
CA LYS A 163 11.17 3.94 -21.21
C LYS A 163 10.98 5.15 -20.27
N PHE A 164 10.02 5.07 -19.34
CA PHE A 164 9.78 6.16 -18.39
C PHE A 164 10.89 6.31 -17.34
N HIS A 165 11.59 5.24 -17.00
CA HIS A 165 12.73 5.30 -16.09
C HIS A 165 13.91 6.07 -16.71
N TYR A 166 14.24 5.81 -17.98
CA TYR A 166 15.32 6.51 -18.67
C TYR A 166 14.93 7.90 -19.17
N ASP A 167 13.63 8.20 -19.30
CA ASP A 167 13.13 9.54 -19.58
C ASP A 167 13.27 10.44 -18.34
N THR A 168 14.34 11.23 -18.31
CA THR A 168 14.63 12.14 -17.21
C THR A 168 14.01 13.53 -17.36
N ASP A 169 13.22 13.76 -18.41
CA ASP A 169 12.51 15.01 -18.67
C ASP A 169 10.98 14.86 -18.46
N CYS A 170 10.49 13.62 -18.37
CA CYS A 170 9.13 13.32 -17.97
C CYS A 170 8.90 13.57 -16.48
N ARG A 171 7.78 14.23 -16.14
CA ARG A 171 7.34 14.40 -14.74
C ARG A 171 6.86 13.06 -14.17
N SER A 172 7.14 12.80 -12.90
CA SER A 172 6.74 11.56 -12.23
C SER A 172 5.23 11.31 -12.31
N ALA A 173 4.42 12.36 -12.17
CA ALA A 173 2.97 12.27 -12.27
C ALA A 173 2.50 11.73 -13.64
N GLU A 174 3.14 12.16 -14.74
CA GLU A 174 2.81 11.71 -16.09
C GLU A 174 3.22 10.25 -16.32
N ALA A 175 4.41 9.87 -15.84
CA ALA A 175 4.87 8.49 -15.89
C ALA A 175 3.91 7.55 -15.13
N LEU A 176 3.54 7.90 -13.89
CA LEU A 176 2.62 7.12 -13.06
C LEU A 176 1.26 6.93 -13.75
N SER A 177 0.62 8.03 -14.17
CA SER A 177 -0.69 7.97 -14.84
C SER A 177 -0.64 7.20 -16.16
N SER A 178 0.45 7.30 -16.92
CA SER A 178 0.61 6.60 -18.19
C SER A 178 0.84 5.10 -18.01
N LEU A 179 1.63 4.71 -17.01
CA LEU A 179 1.84 3.30 -16.67
C LEU A 179 0.58 2.66 -16.08
N PHE A 180 -0.15 3.40 -15.24
CA PHE A 180 -1.42 2.94 -14.67
C PHE A 180 -2.46 2.67 -15.76
N ARG A 181 -2.64 3.58 -16.72
CA ARG A 181 -3.52 3.38 -17.89
C ARG A 181 -3.14 2.16 -18.74
N LYS A 182 -1.87 1.75 -18.70
CA LYS A 182 -1.36 0.55 -19.38
C LYS A 182 -1.43 -0.72 -18.53
N GLY A 183 -2.10 -0.66 -17.37
CA GLY A 183 -2.36 -1.81 -16.52
C GLY A 183 -1.28 -2.14 -15.51
N VAL A 184 -0.32 -1.23 -15.24
CA VAL A 184 0.63 -1.42 -14.14
C VAL A 184 -0.08 -1.18 -12.81
N ASP A 185 0.03 -2.16 -11.90
CA ASP A 185 -0.59 -2.14 -10.57
C ASP A 185 -0.13 -0.95 -9.72
N GLU A 186 -1.04 -0.36 -8.94
CA GLU A 186 -0.71 0.83 -8.16
C GLU A 186 0.33 0.57 -7.05
N SER A 187 0.43 -0.66 -6.56
CA SER A 187 1.44 -1.06 -5.57
C SER A 187 2.83 -1.09 -6.21
N ALA A 188 2.92 -1.56 -7.45
CA ALA A 188 4.16 -1.51 -8.24
C ALA A 188 4.57 -0.06 -8.55
N LEU A 189 3.61 0.81 -8.91
CA LEU A 189 3.87 2.23 -9.13
C LEU A 189 4.36 2.93 -7.86
N THR A 190 3.75 2.62 -6.71
CA THR A 190 4.18 3.11 -5.39
C THR A 190 5.62 2.71 -5.09
N ARG A 191 5.98 1.43 -5.33
CA ARG A 191 7.33 0.90 -5.15
C ARG A 191 8.34 1.65 -6.02
N MET A 192 8.06 1.79 -7.31
CA MET A 192 8.91 2.52 -8.25
C MET A 192 9.08 4.00 -7.88
N LEU A 193 8.01 4.65 -7.43
CA LEU A 193 8.06 6.04 -6.96
C LEU A 193 8.94 6.19 -5.70
N SER A 194 8.86 5.23 -4.77
CA SER A 194 9.62 5.29 -3.50
C SER A 194 11.14 5.30 -3.68
N VAL A 195 11.64 4.66 -4.73
CA VAL A 195 13.08 4.63 -5.05
C VAL A 195 13.51 5.75 -6.01
N GLY A 196 12.63 6.71 -6.29
CA GLY A 196 12.91 7.83 -7.18
C GLY A 196 13.09 7.42 -8.65
N ALA A 197 12.45 6.34 -9.09
CA ALA A 197 12.66 5.80 -10.45
C ALA A 197 12.11 6.71 -11.56
N PHE A 198 11.17 7.61 -11.25
CA PHE A 198 10.53 8.49 -12.23
C PHE A 198 10.63 9.96 -11.81
N GLY A 199 10.57 10.84 -12.81
CA GLY A 199 10.56 12.29 -12.62
C GLY A 199 11.79 12.97 -13.23
N LEU A 200 11.80 14.31 -13.12
CA LEU A 200 12.87 15.14 -13.65
C LEU A 200 14.21 14.79 -12.99
N LYS A 201 15.30 14.71 -13.78
CA LYS A 201 16.64 14.31 -13.31
C LYS A 201 17.02 14.95 -11.97
N LYS A 202 16.85 16.27 -11.87
CA LYS A 202 17.23 17.08 -10.70
C LYS A 202 16.35 16.86 -9.46
N ASN A 203 15.16 16.30 -9.65
CA ASN A 203 14.15 16.13 -8.60
C ASN A 203 13.99 14.67 -8.14
N ARG A 204 14.67 13.72 -8.80
CA ARG A 204 14.66 12.31 -8.39
C ARG A 204 15.36 12.17 -7.04
N LYS A 205 14.64 11.56 -6.10
CA LYS A 205 15.10 11.27 -4.74
C LYS A 205 14.32 10.09 -4.20
N LEU A 206 14.87 9.44 -3.20
CA LEU A 206 14.15 8.45 -2.40
C LEU A 206 12.99 9.15 -1.67
N VAL A 207 11.84 8.50 -1.65
CA VAL A 207 10.63 8.96 -0.98
C VAL A 207 10.16 7.85 -0.04
N PRO A 208 9.98 8.13 1.26
CA PRO A 208 9.45 7.15 2.20
C PRO A 208 8.21 6.43 1.66
N THR A 209 8.18 5.10 1.76
CA THR A 209 7.13 4.27 1.16
C THR A 209 5.73 4.74 1.57
N ARG A 210 5.55 5.17 2.83
CA ARG A 210 4.27 5.72 3.31
C ARG A 210 3.82 6.96 2.53
N TRP A 211 4.75 7.85 2.18
CA TRP A 211 4.44 9.04 1.38
C TRP A 211 4.22 8.69 -0.08
N SER A 212 4.99 7.73 -0.62
CA SER A 212 4.80 7.24 -1.98
C SER A 212 3.45 6.60 -2.21
N ILE A 213 2.89 5.91 -1.22
CA ILE A 213 1.52 5.34 -1.30
C ILE A 213 0.53 6.47 -1.56
N THR A 214 0.50 7.47 -0.69
CA THR A 214 -0.44 8.59 -0.80
C THR A 214 -0.21 9.41 -2.07
N ALA A 215 1.06 9.69 -2.41
CA ALA A 215 1.40 10.44 -3.61
C ALA A 215 0.98 9.72 -4.89
N THR A 216 1.09 8.38 -4.93
CA THR A 216 0.62 7.57 -6.05
C THR A 216 -0.91 7.63 -6.13
N ASP A 217 -1.62 7.35 -5.04
CA ASP A 217 -3.09 7.35 -5.03
C ASP A 217 -3.68 8.72 -5.42
N ASP A 218 -3.12 9.81 -4.87
CA ASP A 218 -3.54 11.18 -5.21
C ASP A 218 -3.28 11.51 -6.69
N THR A 219 -2.09 11.17 -7.19
CA THR A 219 -1.73 11.40 -8.61
C THR A 219 -2.67 10.67 -9.56
N LEU A 220 -2.89 9.37 -9.31
CA LEU A 220 -3.76 8.55 -10.15
C LEU A 220 -5.22 9.04 -10.08
N GLY A 221 -5.70 9.37 -8.88
CA GLY A 221 -7.03 9.92 -8.70
C GLY A 221 -7.20 11.28 -9.40
N LYS A 222 -6.20 12.17 -9.34
CA LYS A 222 -6.24 13.45 -10.07
C LYS A 222 -6.28 13.26 -11.60
N ASP A 223 -5.57 12.25 -12.12
CA ASP A 223 -5.63 11.94 -13.56
C ASP A 223 -7.01 11.41 -13.99
N LEU A 224 -7.59 10.50 -13.21
CA LEU A 224 -8.94 9.99 -13.47
C LEU A 224 -10.00 11.09 -13.35
N LEU A 225 -9.88 11.96 -12.35
CA LEU A 225 -10.84 13.02 -12.10
C LEU A 225 -10.96 13.99 -13.29
N LYS A 226 -9.86 14.27 -14.01
CA LYS A 226 -9.91 15.10 -15.23
C LYS A 226 -10.92 14.57 -16.25
N LYS A 227 -11.04 13.25 -16.39
CA LYS A 227 -11.99 12.61 -17.30
C LYS A 227 -13.39 12.52 -16.70
N VAL A 228 -13.48 12.18 -15.42
CA VAL A 228 -14.76 12.00 -14.72
C VAL A 228 -15.58 13.29 -14.77
N ARG A 229 -14.96 14.45 -14.59
CA ARG A 229 -15.63 15.76 -14.64
C ARG A 229 -16.36 16.06 -15.96
N ASP A 230 -15.94 15.44 -17.06
CA ASP A 230 -16.52 15.67 -18.39
C ASP A 230 -17.64 14.66 -18.74
N PHE A 231 -17.92 13.69 -17.86
CA PHE A 231 -18.94 12.68 -18.11
C PHE A 231 -20.35 13.16 -17.72
N LYS A 232 -21.38 12.44 -18.17
CA LYS A 232 -22.76 12.70 -17.73
C LYS A 232 -22.97 12.27 -16.28
N GLU A 233 -23.93 12.88 -15.60
CA GLU A 233 -24.31 12.52 -14.24
C GLU A 233 -24.81 11.07 -14.16
N SER A 234 -24.49 10.41 -13.04
CA SER A 234 -24.98 9.09 -12.66
C SER A 234 -26.34 9.20 -11.99
N ASP A 235 -27.12 8.12 -12.06
CA ASP A 235 -28.28 7.93 -11.18
C ASP A 235 -27.84 7.81 -9.71
N HIS A 236 -28.82 7.91 -8.81
CA HIS A 236 -28.62 7.61 -7.39
C HIS A 236 -28.35 6.11 -7.22
N LEU A 237 -27.18 5.76 -6.70
CA LEU A 237 -26.77 4.37 -6.49
C LEU A 237 -26.19 4.23 -5.09
N SER A 238 -26.36 3.07 -4.48
CA SER A 238 -25.73 2.75 -3.20
C SER A 238 -25.01 1.42 -3.27
N PHE A 239 -23.83 1.33 -2.69
CA PHE A 239 -22.99 0.13 -2.72
C PHE A 239 -22.57 -0.22 -1.30
N PHE A 240 -22.69 -1.48 -0.93
CA PHE A 240 -22.20 -1.98 0.35
C PHE A 240 -21.24 -3.15 0.17
N GLY A 241 -20.18 -3.15 0.95
CA GLY A 241 -19.22 -4.24 0.99
C GLY A 241 -17.98 -3.86 1.79
N GLY A 242 -17.01 -4.75 1.86
CA GLY A 242 -15.83 -4.50 2.68
C GLY A 242 -14.86 -5.65 2.69
N TYR A 243 -13.81 -5.48 3.49
CA TYR A 243 -12.80 -6.51 3.67
C TYR A 243 -12.06 -6.35 5.00
N LEU A 244 -11.84 -7.47 5.70
CA LEU A 244 -11.08 -7.55 6.96
C LEU A 244 -11.48 -6.47 7.97
N GLY A 245 -12.77 -6.40 8.28
CA GLY A 245 -13.31 -5.44 9.25
C GLY A 245 -13.44 -4.00 8.76
N ASN A 246 -13.12 -3.71 7.50
CA ASN A 246 -13.29 -2.40 6.88
C ASN A 246 -14.46 -2.45 5.89
N TYR A 247 -15.62 -2.00 6.34
CA TYR A 247 -16.86 -2.00 5.56
C TYR A 247 -17.19 -0.59 5.07
N TYR A 248 -17.80 -0.50 3.91
CA TYR A 248 -18.11 0.73 3.22
C TYR A 248 -19.55 0.72 2.77
N LEU A 249 -20.28 1.80 3.09
CA LEU A 249 -21.48 2.21 2.39
C LEU A 249 -21.11 3.40 1.51
N ILE A 250 -21.17 3.23 0.19
CA ILE A 250 -20.80 4.26 -0.78
C ILE A 250 -22.04 4.67 -1.53
N LEU A 251 -22.44 5.94 -1.36
CA LEU A 251 -23.63 6.53 -1.93
C LEU A 251 -23.21 7.45 -3.07
N PHE A 252 -23.77 7.23 -4.25
CA PHE A 252 -23.66 8.10 -5.41
C PHE A 252 -24.95 8.91 -5.51
N PHE A 253 -24.82 10.22 -5.64
CA PHE A 253 -25.91 11.16 -5.87
C PHE A 253 -25.78 11.75 -7.27
N SER A 254 -26.90 11.91 -7.97
CA SER A 254 -26.92 12.66 -9.24
C SER A 254 -26.39 14.06 -9.01
N GLY A 255 -25.46 14.47 -9.86
CA GLY A 255 -24.81 15.76 -9.78
C GLY A 255 -23.36 15.70 -10.23
N ILE A 256 -22.71 16.85 -10.14
CA ILE A 256 -21.30 16.99 -10.45
C ILE A 256 -20.42 16.32 -9.39
N TRP A 257 -19.16 16.03 -9.76
CA TRP A 257 -18.20 15.46 -8.82
C TRP A 257 -18.10 16.24 -7.51
N SER A 258 -18.33 15.53 -6.42
CA SER A 258 -17.89 15.85 -5.07
C SER A 258 -17.57 14.54 -4.36
N PHE A 259 -16.70 14.56 -3.37
CA PHE A 259 -16.36 13.36 -2.63
C PHE A 259 -16.12 13.68 -1.16
N GLU A 260 -16.85 12.99 -0.29
CA GLU A 260 -16.65 13.04 1.15
C GLU A 260 -16.47 11.62 1.71
N LEU A 261 -15.51 11.48 2.60
CA LEU A 261 -15.24 10.24 3.32
C LEU A 261 -15.44 10.49 4.80
N PHE A 262 -16.31 9.69 5.43
CA PHE A 262 -16.36 9.54 6.88
C PHE A 262 -15.69 8.23 7.27
N GLU A 263 -14.81 8.27 8.26
CA GLU A 263 -14.24 7.08 8.90
C GLU A 263 -14.74 6.99 10.34
N MET A 264 -15.35 5.86 10.68
CA MET A 264 -15.99 5.64 11.97
C MET A 264 -15.43 4.35 12.58
N TYR A 265 -15.00 4.41 13.84
CA TYR A 265 -14.72 3.21 14.61
C TYR A 265 -16.01 2.73 15.24
N VAL A 266 -16.41 1.52 14.88
CA VAL A 266 -17.69 0.94 15.29
C VAL A 266 -17.40 -0.30 16.11
N SER A 267 -17.16 -0.12 17.41
CA SER A 267 -17.14 -1.23 18.36
C SER A 267 -18.53 -1.44 18.96
N GLN A 268 -18.80 -2.66 19.44
CA GLN A 268 -20.06 -2.95 20.13
C GLN A 268 -20.30 -2.05 21.35
N LYS A 269 -19.23 -1.66 22.04
CA LYS A 269 -19.31 -0.80 23.21
C LYS A 269 -19.73 0.62 22.84
N ASP A 270 -19.20 1.13 21.73
CA ASP A 270 -19.46 2.49 21.25
C ASP A 270 -20.92 2.64 20.83
N LEU A 271 -21.43 1.65 20.07
CA LEU A 271 -22.84 1.60 19.68
C LEU A 271 -23.79 1.55 20.88
N SER A 272 -23.43 0.83 21.95
CA SER A 272 -24.28 0.72 23.15
C SER A 272 -24.36 2.00 23.98
N LYS A 273 -23.39 2.92 23.80
CA LYS A 273 -23.31 4.19 24.53
C LYS A 273 -23.75 5.40 23.69
N GLY A 274 -23.83 5.24 22.37
CA GLY A 274 -24.11 6.35 21.45
C GLY A 274 -22.89 7.22 21.13
N ASP A 275 -21.70 6.85 21.60
CA ASP A 275 -20.45 7.60 21.42
C ASP A 275 -19.68 7.03 20.22
N VAL A 276 -19.97 7.47 19.00
CA VAL A 276 -19.21 7.05 17.80
C VAL A 276 -18.27 8.17 17.37
N GLU A 277 -16.97 7.93 17.55
CA GLU A 277 -15.93 8.82 17.03
C GLU A 277 -15.86 8.70 15.51
N PHE A 278 -15.81 9.85 14.82
CA PHE A 278 -15.64 9.91 13.39
C PHE A 278 -14.61 10.96 12.97
N SER A 279 -13.98 10.72 11.83
CA SER A 279 -13.21 11.72 11.09
C SER A 279 -13.80 11.89 9.70
N SER A 280 -13.75 13.09 9.15
CA SER A 280 -14.18 13.37 7.78
C SER A 280 -13.18 14.25 7.03
N ASP A 281 -13.09 14.00 5.73
CA ASP A 281 -12.45 14.86 4.75
C ASP A 281 -13.31 14.89 3.48
N PHE A 282 -13.41 16.05 2.84
CA PHE A 282 -14.19 16.23 1.62
C PHE A 282 -13.45 16.98 0.51
N GLU A 283 -13.96 16.91 -0.71
CA GLU A 283 -13.60 17.77 -1.83
C GLU A 283 -14.80 18.08 -2.71
N GLY A 284 -14.81 19.29 -3.28
CA GLY A 284 -15.76 19.67 -4.32
C GLY A 284 -15.25 19.33 -5.72
N PHE A 285 -15.91 19.90 -6.73
CA PHE A 285 -15.60 19.68 -8.14
C PHE A 285 -14.12 19.83 -8.46
N GLU A 286 -13.48 20.90 -7.97
CA GLU A 286 -12.06 21.20 -8.22
C GLU A 286 -11.06 20.26 -7.53
N GLY A 287 -11.52 19.40 -6.61
CA GLY A 287 -10.67 18.51 -5.84
C GLY A 287 -9.85 19.23 -4.75
N ARG A 288 -9.07 18.47 -3.99
CA ARG A 288 -8.25 19.04 -2.90
C ARG A 288 -6.96 19.71 -3.39
N LYS A 289 -6.68 20.88 -2.81
CA LYS A 289 -5.36 21.54 -2.85
C LYS A 289 -4.48 21.18 -1.65
N ASN A 290 -5.11 20.93 -0.50
CA ASN A 290 -4.44 20.63 0.77
C ASN A 290 -4.56 19.14 1.12
N TYR A 291 -3.65 18.68 1.97
CA TYR A 291 -3.66 17.30 2.46
C TYR A 291 -4.96 16.98 3.21
N ALA A 292 -5.45 15.74 3.09
CA ALA A 292 -6.54 15.21 3.92
C ALA A 292 -5.98 14.85 5.30
N GLU A 293 -6.02 15.77 6.26
CA GLU A 293 -5.36 15.59 7.55
C GLU A 293 -6.09 14.59 8.45
N SER A 294 -7.42 14.57 8.40
CA SER A 294 -8.26 13.76 9.29
C SER A 294 -8.25 12.29 8.89
N CYS A 295 -8.44 12.00 7.60
CA CYS A 295 -8.50 10.63 7.05
C CYS A 295 -7.16 10.17 6.44
N ALA A 296 -6.19 11.07 6.30
CA ALA A 296 -4.83 10.79 5.81
C ALA A 296 -4.80 9.98 4.50
N GLY A 297 -3.98 8.93 4.45
CA GLY A 297 -3.86 8.06 3.27
C GLY A 297 -5.14 7.29 2.92
N GLY A 298 -6.03 7.06 3.89
CA GLY A 298 -7.31 6.37 3.67
C GLY A 298 -8.19 7.13 2.69
N TYR A 299 -8.21 8.47 2.79
CA TYR A 299 -8.93 9.36 1.88
C TYR A 299 -8.58 9.11 0.41
N TYR A 300 -7.30 9.21 0.07
CA TYR A 300 -6.84 9.08 -1.31
C TYR A 300 -7.04 7.67 -1.87
N ALA A 301 -6.87 6.65 -1.03
CA ALA A 301 -7.10 5.25 -1.40
C ALA A 301 -8.57 4.97 -1.73
N ASN A 302 -9.51 5.49 -0.92
CA ASN A 302 -10.95 5.36 -1.17
C ASN A 302 -11.37 6.16 -2.41
N ARG A 303 -10.93 7.41 -2.49
CA ARG A 303 -11.17 8.30 -3.64
C ARG A 303 -10.72 7.67 -4.96
N LEU A 304 -9.55 7.02 -4.99
CA LEU A 304 -9.07 6.32 -6.19
C LEU A 304 -10.04 5.22 -6.63
N GLY A 305 -10.50 4.37 -5.71
CA GLY A 305 -11.45 3.29 -6.02
C GLY A 305 -12.80 3.79 -6.55
N VAL A 306 -13.30 4.89 -5.99
CA VAL A 306 -14.52 5.57 -6.47
C VAL A 306 -14.33 6.11 -7.88
N LEU A 307 -13.23 6.81 -8.13
CA LEU A 307 -12.93 7.39 -9.44
C LEU A 307 -12.72 6.31 -10.52
N GLU A 308 -12.13 5.16 -10.16
CA GLU A 308 -12.05 4.00 -11.06
C GLU A 308 -13.45 3.51 -11.49
N LYS A 309 -14.39 3.40 -10.53
CA LYS A 309 -15.77 2.98 -10.81
C LYS A 309 -16.49 3.97 -11.71
N LEU A 310 -16.46 5.26 -11.37
CA LEU A 310 -17.09 6.33 -12.16
C LEU A 310 -16.48 6.42 -13.57
N SER A 311 -15.16 6.30 -13.67
CA SER A 311 -14.46 6.29 -14.96
C SER A 311 -14.88 5.08 -15.81
N GLY A 312 -15.00 3.89 -15.21
CA GLY A 312 -15.48 2.69 -15.89
C GLY A 312 -16.95 2.80 -16.36
N MET A 313 -17.80 3.46 -15.58
CA MET A 313 -19.19 3.74 -15.95
C MET A 313 -19.33 4.87 -16.98
N LYS A 314 -18.27 5.67 -17.18
CA LYS A 314 -18.31 6.94 -17.91
C LYS A 314 -19.40 7.86 -17.37
N ARG A 315 -19.39 8.06 -16.05
CA ARG A 315 -20.33 8.91 -15.32
C ARG A 315 -19.61 9.78 -14.29
N GLN A 316 -20.26 10.86 -13.84
CA GLN A 316 -19.90 11.62 -12.64
C GLN A 316 -21.02 11.60 -11.60
N ALA A 317 -20.67 11.79 -10.34
CA ALA A 317 -21.62 11.81 -9.24
C ALA A 317 -21.03 12.59 -8.05
N GLY A 318 -21.91 13.14 -7.20
CA GLY A 318 -21.54 13.45 -5.83
C GLY A 318 -21.45 12.15 -5.03
N VAL A 319 -20.40 11.95 -4.25
CA VAL A 319 -20.14 10.67 -3.57
C VAL A 319 -19.92 10.87 -2.08
N LEU A 320 -20.70 10.14 -1.28
CA LEU A 320 -20.50 10.01 0.16
C LEU A 320 -20.06 8.58 0.47
N ALA A 321 -18.85 8.42 1.01
CA ALA A 321 -18.34 7.13 1.46
C ALA A 321 -18.33 7.09 2.99
N LEU A 322 -19.08 6.16 3.57
CA LEU A 322 -19.08 5.87 5.00
C LEU A 322 -18.26 4.61 5.24
N ARG A 323 -17.11 4.74 5.90
CA ARG A 323 -16.24 3.64 6.29
C ARG A 323 -16.50 3.26 7.74
N PHE A 324 -16.89 2.02 7.96
CA PHE A 324 -17.08 1.42 9.27
C PHE A 324 -15.91 0.47 9.57
N ILE A 325 -15.10 0.84 10.56
CA ILE A 325 -13.98 0.05 11.06
C ILE A 325 -14.46 -0.73 12.27
N THR A 326 -14.63 -2.04 12.10
CA THR A 326 -15.19 -2.93 13.13
C THR A 326 -14.09 -3.60 13.95
N ASP A 327 -14.50 -4.25 15.06
CA ASP A 327 -13.63 -5.04 15.93
C ASP A 327 -12.92 -6.22 15.21
N GLU A 328 -13.34 -6.58 14.00
CA GLU A 328 -12.65 -7.55 13.14
C GLU A 328 -11.29 -7.02 12.63
N TYR A 329 -11.11 -5.70 12.52
CA TYR A 329 -9.86 -5.09 12.06
C TYR A 329 -8.83 -5.01 13.19
N ILE A 330 -8.36 -6.18 13.60
CA ILE A 330 -7.55 -6.33 14.80
C ILE A 330 -6.13 -5.77 14.64
N LEU A 331 -5.62 -5.62 13.41
CA LEU A 331 -4.27 -5.14 13.14
C LEU A 331 -4.27 -4.13 11.99
N PRO A 332 -3.50 -3.03 12.08
CA PRO A 332 -3.41 -2.05 11.02
C PRO A 332 -2.57 -2.59 9.87
N LEU A 333 -3.22 -3.09 8.80
CA LEU A 333 -2.58 -3.74 7.66
C LEU A 333 -1.97 -2.77 6.64
N GLY A 334 -2.25 -1.47 6.78
CA GLY A 334 -1.79 -0.41 5.87
C GLY A 334 -2.89 0.09 4.92
N VAL A 335 -2.60 1.17 4.19
CA VAL A 335 -3.57 1.94 3.37
C VAL A 335 -4.20 1.12 2.23
N TRP A 336 -3.51 0.08 1.75
CA TRP A 336 -4.03 -0.78 0.69
C TRP A 336 -5.39 -1.41 1.07
N ILE A 337 -5.66 -1.64 2.36
CA ILE A 337 -6.94 -2.21 2.80
C ILE A 337 -8.10 -1.30 2.44
N CYS A 338 -7.94 0.03 2.55
CA CYS A 338 -8.96 1.01 2.22
C CYS A 338 -9.30 0.94 0.73
N ARG A 339 -8.27 0.92 -0.11
CA ARG A 339 -8.40 0.83 -1.58
C ARG A 339 -9.11 -0.45 -1.99
N GLN A 340 -8.65 -1.58 -1.47
CA GLN A 340 -9.18 -2.89 -1.85
C GLN A 340 -10.60 -3.13 -1.32
N SER A 341 -10.92 -2.63 -0.12
CA SER A 341 -12.27 -2.68 0.45
C SER A 341 -13.25 -1.83 -0.35
N THR A 342 -12.85 -0.61 -0.73
CA THR A 342 -13.65 0.27 -1.61
C THR A 342 -13.91 -0.41 -2.96
N ARG A 343 -12.87 -0.95 -3.60
CA ARG A 343 -13.01 -1.68 -4.87
C ARG A 343 -13.95 -2.88 -4.73
N LYS A 344 -13.91 -3.63 -3.61
CA LYS A 344 -14.83 -4.73 -3.34
C LYS A 344 -16.28 -4.25 -3.18
N ALA A 345 -16.51 -3.20 -2.39
CA ALA A 345 -17.84 -2.62 -2.23
C ALA A 345 -18.44 -2.18 -3.57
N LEU A 346 -17.67 -1.48 -4.41
CA LEU A 346 -18.13 -0.97 -5.72
C LEU A 346 -18.25 -2.05 -6.81
N LYS A 347 -17.71 -3.26 -6.60
CA LYS A 347 -17.91 -4.43 -7.48
C LYS A 347 -19.25 -5.11 -7.23
N ASN A 348 -19.82 -4.99 -6.04
CA ASN A 348 -21.13 -5.53 -5.74
C ASN A 348 -22.21 -4.84 -6.57
N LYS A 349 -23.36 -5.51 -6.72
CA LYS A 349 -24.54 -4.87 -7.29
C LYS A 349 -24.98 -3.71 -6.39
N PRO A 350 -25.51 -2.62 -6.96
CA PRO A 350 -26.13 -1.57 -6.16
C PRO A 350 -27.21 -2.17 -5.24
N LEU A 351 -27.39 -1.61 -4.05
CA LEU A 351 -28.54 -1.94 -3.21
C LEU A 351 -29.79 -1.32 -3.84
N GLU A 352 -30.88 -2.09 -3.83
CA GLU A 352 -32.20 -1.66 -4.29
C GLU A 352 -32.92 -0.80 -3.25
#